data_AF-A0A3D2N3R9-F1
#
_entry.id   AF-A0A3D2N3R9-F1
#
_cell.length_a   1.000
_cell.length_b   1.000
_cell.length_c   1.000
_cell.angle_alpha   90.00
_cell.angle_beta   90.00
_cell.angle_gamma   90.00
#
_symmetry.space_group_name_H-M   'P 1'
#
loop_
_entity.id
_entity.type
_entity.pdbx_description
1 polymer ?
#
loop_
_entity_poly.entity_id
_entity_poly.type
_entity_poly.pdbx_seq_one_letter_code
_entity_poly.pdbx_strand_id
1 'polypeptide(L)'
;MYGLYPDPAKPLPFEPKPVMTWKAVVSQVKWIDAGTAVSYGRTFVSDRRMKLATITAGYADGYPRALSNKGEVIIGGKRCRICGRVCMDQFMC
;
A
#
# COMPACT_ATOMS: atom_id res chain seq x y z
N MET A 1 17.18 0.24 18.91
CA MET A 1 17.49 -0.99 18.14
C MET A 1 16.90 -0.95 16.74
N TYR A 2 15.58 -0.82 16.55
CA TYR A 2 14.95 -0.88 15.20
C TYR A 2 14.69 0.46 14.51
N GLY A 3 15.13 1.58 15.09
CA GLY A 3 14.97 2.88 14.44
C GLY A 3 13.56 3.45 14.47
N LEU A 4 12.75 3.08 15.47
CA LEU A 4 11.42 3.62 15.72
C LEU A 4 11.34 4.21 17.13
N TYR A 5 10.50 5.23 17.30
CA TYR A 5 10.12 5.74 18.62
C TYR A 5 9.22 4.71 19.32
N PRO A 6 9.54 4.30 20.56
CA PRO A 6 8.62 3.47 21.35
C PRO A 6 7.32 4.20 21.70
N ASP A 7 7.43 5.51 21.94
CA ASP A 7 6.33 6.44 22.18
C ASP A 7 6.59 7.71 21.34
N PRO A 8 5.82 7.96 20.28
CA PRO A 8 5.99 9.14 19.42
C PRO A 8 5.80 10.48 20.15
N ALA A 9 5.11 10.50 21.29
CA ALA A 9 4.90 11.71 22.07
C ALA A 9 6.10 12.08 22.94
N LYS A 10 7.09 11.19 23.09
CA LYS A 10 8.27 11.40 23.93
C LYS A 10 9.53 11.56 23.09
N PRO A 11 10.28 12.65 23.28
CA PRO A 11 11.55 12.82 22.60
C PRO A 11 12.57 11.78 23.09
N LEU A 12 13.42 11.33 22.18
CA LEU A 12 14.60 10.52 22.49
C LEU A 12 15.84 11.41 22.48
N PRO A 13 16.91 11.05 23.20
CA PRO A 13 18.18 11.80 23.19
C PRO A 13 18.94 11.71 21.86
N PHE A 14 18.41 10.99 20.88
CA PHE A 14 18.94 10.86 19.53
C PHE A 14 17.80 10.67 18.53
N GLU A 15 18.07 10.97 17.25
CA GLU A 15 17.13 10.68 16.17
C GLU A 15 17.24 9.20 15.74
N PRO A 16 16.18 8.39 15.90
CA PRO A 16 16.22 7.00 15.50
C PRO A 16 16.17 6.89 13.97
N LYS A 17 17.09 6.10 13.40
CA LYS A 17 17.16 5.84 11.95
C LYS A 17 16.47 4.51 11.63
N PRO A 18 15.37 4.49 10.86
CA PRO A 18 14.65 3.26 10.50
C PRO A 18 15.58 2.24 9.85
N VAL A 19 15.54 0.99 10.32
CA VAL A 19 16.40 -0.09 9.80
C VAL A 19 15.67 -1.03 8.84
N MET A 20 14.34 -1.03 8.86
CA MET A 20 13.52 -1.91 8.03
C MET A 20 13.01 -1.16 6.80
N THR A 21 13.12 -1.81 5.64
CA THR A 21 12.38 -1.42 4.44
C THR A 21 11.65 -2.64 3.91
N TRP A 22 10.33 -2.53 3.79
CA TRP A 22 9.51 -3.56 3.18
C TRP A 22 9.33 -3.25 1.69
N LYS A 23 9.61 -4.23 0.84
CA LYS A 23 9.59 -4.08 -0.62
C LYS A 23 8.82 -5.22 -1.26
N ALA A 24 8.12 -4.92 -2.33
CA ALA A 24 7.43 -5.88 -3.18
C ALA A 24 7.63 -5.48 -4.65
N VAL A 25 7.21 -6.36 -5.55
CA VAL A 25 7.30 -6.14 -7.00
C VAL A 25 5.92 -5.86 -7.57
N VAL A 26 5.87 -5.03 -8.61
CA VAL A 26 4.65 -4.86 -9.41
C VAL A 26 4.58 -6.02 -10.39
N SER A 27 3.59 -6.90 -10.26
CA SER A 27 3.41 -8.03 -11.19
C SER A 27 2.76 -7.61 -12.50
N GLN A 28 1.91 -6.59 -12.46
CA GLN A 28 1.14 -6.14 -13.62
C GLN A 28 0.82 -4.66 -13.52
N VAL A 29 0.84 -3.98 -14.66
CA VAL A 29 0.25 -2.65 -14.82
C VAL A 29 -0.77 -2.73 -15.94
N LYS A 30 -2.00 -2.27 -15.69
CA LYS A 30 -3.05 -2.22 -16.71
C LYS A 30 -3.82 -0.91 -16.65
N TRP A 31 -4.46 -0.55 -17.75
CA TRP A 31 -5.45 0.52 -17.76
C TRP A 31 -6.80 -0.01 -17.28
N ILE A 32 -7.50 0.80 -16.51
CA ILE A 32 -8.92 0.62 -16.17
C ILE A 32 -9.68 1.88 -16.55
N ASP A 33 -10.93 1.71 -16.96
CA ASP A 33 -11.81 2.83 -17.32
C ASP A 33 -12.60 3.33 -16.10
N ALA A 34 -13.18 4.52 -16.24
CA ALA A 34 -14.12 5.05 -15.25
C ALA A 34 -15.27 4.07 -15.00
N GLY A 35 -15.72 3.95 -13.75
CA GLY A 35 -16.75 3.00 -13.34
C GLY A 35 -16.22 1.59 -13.04
N THR A 36 -14.93 1.30 -13.29
CA THR A 36 -14.36 -0.02 -12.98
C THR A 36 -14.21 -0.21 -11.47
N ALA A 37 -14.88 -1.23 -10.92
CA ALA A 37 -14.71 -1.63 -9.53
C ALA A 37 -13.44 -2.46 -9.33
N VAL A 38 -12.71 -2.20 -8.23
CA VAL A 38 -11.43 -2.85 -7.94
C VAL A 38 -11.51 -3.69 -6.66
N SER A 39 -10.95 -4.89 -6.72
CA SER A 39 -10.84 -5.84 -5.61
C SER A 39 -12.20 -6.35 -5.06
N TYR A 40 -12.14 -7.17 -4.02
CA TYR A 40 -13.29 -7.78 -3.39
C TYR A 40 -14.21 -6.77 -2.72
N GLY A 41 -15.52 -7.02 -2.79
CA GLY A 41 -16.53 -6.15 -2.19
C GLY A 41 -16.68 -4.80 -2.87
N ARG A 42 -15.95 -4.55 -3.98
CA ARG A 42 -16.08 -3.34 -4.81
C ARG A 42 -16.01 -2.05 -3.99
N THR A 43 -15.12 -2.01 -3.00
CA THR A 43 -14.98 -0.86 -2.07
C THR A 43 -14.25 0.33 -2.70
N PHE A 44 -13.78 0.18 -3.93
CA PHE A 44 -13.23 1.24 -4.76
C PHE A 44 -13.81 1.11 -6.16
N VAL A 45 -14.20 2.24 -6.74
CA VAL A 45 -14.64 2.37 -8.12
C VAL A 45 -13.88 3.54 -8.73
N SER A 46 -13.25 3.31 -9.88
CA SER A 46 -12.47 4.36 -10.55
C SER A 46 -13.39 5.49 -11.03
N ASP A 47 -13.02 6.74 -10.78
CA ASP A 47 -13.74 7.92 -11.25
C ASP A 47 -13.32 8.35 -12.67
N ARG A 48 -12.15 7.89 -13.11
CA ARG A 48 -11.55 8.22 -14.42
C ARG A 48 -10.79 7.04 -14.98
N ARG A 49 -10.36 7.16 -16.24
CA ARG A 49 -9.39 6.21 -16.81
C ARG A 49 -8.05 6.38 -16.09
N MET A 50 -7.52 5.31 -15.53
CA MET A 50 -6.25 5.33 -14.79
C MET A 50 -5.45 4.05 -14.98
N LYS A 51 -4.14 4.12 -14.69
CA LYS A 51 -3.31 2.92 -14.57
C LYS A 51 -3.49 2.34 -13.18
N LEU A 52 -3.62 1.03 -13.11
CA LEU A 52 -3.68 0.25 -11.88
C LEU A 52 -2.49 -0.71 -11.87
N ALA A 53 -1.74 -0.71 -10.78
CA ALA A 53 -0.62 -1.60 -10.53
C ALA A 53 -1.05 -2.71 -9.55
N THR A 54 -0.75 -3.96 -9.87
CA THR A 54 -0.93 -5.09 -8.96
C THR A 54 0.38 -5.36 -8.22
N ILE A 55 0.36 -5.35 -6.90
CA ILE A 55 1.51 -5.56 -6.03
C ILE A 55 1.50 -7.02 -5.55
N THR A 56 2.65 -7.71 -5.61
CA THR A 56 2.82 -9.10 -5.18
C THR A 56 3.05 -9.20 -3.66
N ALA A 57 2.09 -8.68 -2.90
CA ALA A 57 2.08 -8.82 -1.46
C ALA A 57 0.68 -8.60 -0.92
N GLY A 58 0.37 -9.17 0.22
CA GLY A 58 -0.90 -8.96 0.90
C GLY A 58 -0.81 -9.19 2.40
N TYR A 59 -1.95 -9.49 3.00
CA TYR A 59 -2.01 -9.66 4.45
C TYR A 59 -1.31 -10.93 4.95
N ALA A 60 -1.11 -11.94 4.09
CA ALA A 60 -0.31 -13.11 4.45
C ALA A 60 1.17 -12.75 4.63
N ASP A 61 1.67 -11.75 3.91
CA ASP A 61 3.03 -11.20 4.03
C ASP A 61 3.18 -10.20 5.18
N GLY A 62 2.12 -10.01 5.99
CA GLY A 62 2.08 -9.07 7.10
C GLY A 62 1.61 -7.66 6.74
N TYR A 63 1.20 -7.39 5.49
CA TYR A 63 0.66 -6.08 5.13
C TYR A 63 -0.78 -5.89 5.66
N PRO A 64 -1.06 -4.92 6.56
CA PRO A 64 -2.34 -4.90 7.27
C PRO A 64 -3.53 -4.72 6.34
N ARG A 65 -4.49 -5.66 6.40
CA ARG A 65 -5.74 -5.59 5.63
C ARG A 65 -6.55 -4.33 5.93
N ALA A 66 -6.42 -3.78 7.14
CA ALA A 66 -7.06 -2.54 7.57
C ALA A 66 -6.63 -1.29 6.78
N LEU A 67 -5.51 -1.35 6.06
CA LEU A 67 -5.04 -0.28 5.18
C LEU A 67 -5.76 -0.24 3.82
N SER A 68 -6.73 -1.13 3.58
CA SER A 68 -7.59 -1.07 2.39
C SER A 68 -8.18 0.33 2.21
N ASN A 69 -8.03 0.92 1.02
CA ASN A 69 -8.43 2.30 0.67
C ASN A 69 -7.82 3.43 1.51
N LYS A 70 -6.86 3.16 2.40
CA LYS A 70 -6.26 4.13 3.32
C LYS A 70 -4.75 4.24 3.18
N GLY A 71 -4.10 3.11 2.95
CA GLY A 71 -2.66 3.00 2.81
C GLY A 71 -2.15 3.49 1.47
N GLU A 72 -0.85 3.67 1.43
CA GLU A 72 -0.10 4.06 0.24
C GLU A 72 1.25 3.35 0.22
N VAL A 73 1.79 3.20 -0.98
CA VAL A 73 3.12 2.65 -1.25
C VAL A 73 3.89 3.58 -2.17
N ILE A 74 5.20 3.36 -2.30
CA ILE A 74 6.05 4.13 -3.22
C ILE A 74 6.37 3.27 -4.44
N ILE A 75 5.95 3.71 -5.62
CA ILE A 75 6.23 3.05 -6.91
C ILE A 75 7.01 4.05 -7.78
N GLY A 76 8.26 3.70 -8.14
CA GLY A 76 9.10 4.57 -8.96
C GLY A 76 9.32 5.97 -8.36
N GLY A 77 9.43 6.07 -7.04
CA GLY A 77 9.60 7.35 -6.32
C GLY A 77 8.31 8.16 -6.12
N LYS A 78 7.14 7.66 -6.56
CA LYS A 78 5.85 8.33 -6.42
C LYS A 78 4.95 7.59 -5.43
N ARG A 79 4.22 8.34 -4.59
CA ARG A 79 3.21 7.76 -3.69
C ARG A 79 1.98 7.32 -4.50
N CYS A 80 1.57 6.08 -4.30
CA CYS A 80 0.40 5.48 -4.94
C CYS A 80 -0.52 4.93 -3.84
N ARG A 81 -1.79 5.32 -3.87
CA ARG A 81 -2.79 4.92 -2.89
C ARG A 81 -3.31 3.53 -3.19
N ILE A 82 -3.64 2.75 -2.16
CA ILE A 82 -4.30 1.46 -2.34
C ILE A 82 -5.72 1.67 -2.87
N CYS A 83 -6.03 1.03 -3.99
CA CYS A 83 -7.35 1.00 -4.62
C CYS A 83 -8.05 -0.34 -4.32
N GLY A 84 -9.03 -0.31 -3.42
CA GLY A 84 -9.81 -1.48 -3.02
C GLY A 84 -9.25 -2.19 -1.79
N ARG A 85 -9.66 -3.45 -1.61
CA ARG A 85 -9.21 -4.28 -0.49
C ARG A 85 -7.83 -4.86 -0.73
N VAL A 86 -7.03 -4.90 0.34
CA VAL A 86 -5.84 -5.74 0.44
C VAL A 86 -6.28 -7.20 0.54
N CYS A 87 -5.79 -8.05 -0.37
CA CYS A 87 -6.07 -9.48 -0.42
C CYS A 87 -4.97 -10.27 0.29
N MET A 88 -5.04 -11.61 0.22
CA MET A 88 -4.09 -12.49 0.90
C MET A 88 -2.67 -12.26 0.39
N ASP A 89 -2.49 -12.27 -0.94
CA ASP A 89 -1.17 -12.27 -1.59
C ASP A 89 -0.97 -11.08 -2.54
N GLN A 90 -1.98 -10.21 -2.67
CA GLN A 90 -1.92 -9.05 -3.57
C GLN A 90 -2.79 -7.87 -3.12
N PHE A 91 -2.44 -6.67 -3.57
CA PHE A 91 -3.32 -5.50 -3.55
C PHE A 91 -3.03 -4.60 -4.75
N MET A 92 -3.92 -3.65 -5.01
CA MET A 92 -3.84 -2.79 -6.18
C MET A 92 -3.62 -1.33 -5.76
N CYS A 93 -2.86 -0.59 -6.55
CA CYS A 93 -2.52 0.83 -6.36
C CYS A 93 -2.58 1.63 -7.66
#